data_AF-A0A7S2PYB5-F1
#
_entry.id   AF-A0A7S2PYB5-F1
#
_cell.length_a   1.000
_cell.length_b   1.000
_cell.length_c   1.000
_cell.angle_alpha   90.00
_cell.angle_beta   90.00
_cell.angle_gamma   90.00
#
_symmetry.space_group_name_H-M   'P 1'
#
loop_
_entity.id
_entity.type
_entity.pdbx_description
1 polymer ?
#
loop_
_entity_poly.entity_id
_entity_poly.type
_entity_poly.pdbx_seq_one_letter_code
_entity_poly.pdbx_strand_id
1 'polypeptide(L)'
;MGRSVWKAKRASASKKRGGGDDEEEVIGEEVAYSLKSLQGTWCDTLGSLYEVVVGKDDAVEVQTTRKTGQTISTRGLVRWDTKTDWIVWGRSGPRSQYWLSKLYREALLWERPGSAS
;
A
#
# COMPACT_ATOMS: atom_id res chain seq x y z
N MET A 1 -8.13 12.82 11.04
CA MET A 1 -8.37 11.68 10.10
C MET A 1 -7.14 10.77 10.04
N GLY A 2 -7.30 9.47 9.72
CA GLY A 2 -6.18 8.51 9.76
C GLY A 2 -5.62 8.30 8.40
N ARG A 3 -4.32 8.48 8.27
CA ARG A 3 -3.63 8.38 6.99
C ARG A 3 -2.46 7.41 7.15
N SER A 4 -2.29 6.53 6.18
CA SER A 4 -1.11 5.68 6.08
C SER A 4 -0.60 5.79 4.65
N VAL A 5 0.61 6.32 4.52
CA VAL A 5 1.31 6.40 3.24
C VAL A 5 2.21 5.20 3.14
N TRP A 6 2.10 4.44 2.04
CA TRP A 6 3.10 3.43 1.73
C TRP A 6 3.93 3.87 0.53
N LYS A 7 5.23 3.57 0.58
CA LYS A 7 6.17 3.82 -0.51
C LYS A 7 6.56 2.51 -1.17
N ALA A 8 6.67 2.49 -2.49
CA ALA A 8 7.14 1.33 -3.22
C ALA A 8 8.61 1.05 -2.85
N LYS A 9 8.93 -0.21 -2.56
CA LYS A 9 10.31 -0.64 -2.42
C LYS A 9 10.82 -1.03 -3.80
N ARG A 10 11.59 -0.16 -4.44
CA ARG A 10 12.26 -0.52 -5.70
C ARG A 10 13.21 -1.67 -5.43
N ALA A 11 13.09 -2.76 -6.18
CA ALA A 11 14.16 -3.75 -6.23
C ALA A 11 15.44 -3.01 -6.64
N SER A 12 16.54 -3.25 -5.92
CA SER A 12 17.82 -2.60 -6.16
C SER A 12 18.39 -3.03 -7.52
N ALA A 13 17.87 -2.45 -8.60
CA ALA A 13 18.59 -2.41 -9.87
C ALA A 13 19.74 -1.43 -9.67
N SER A 14 20.96 -1.96 -9.59
CA SER A 14 22.18 -1.18 -9.49
C SER A 14 22.21 -0.12 -10.60
N LYS A 15 21.95 1.14 -10.23
CA LYS A 15 22.30 2.30 -11.03
C LYS A 15 22.92 3.34 -10.11
N LYS A 16 24.25 3.34 -10.08
CA LYS A 16 25.06 4.44 -9.54
C LYS A 16 24.70 5.76 -10.24
N ARG A 17 24.82 6.85 -9.46
CA ARG A 17 24.69 8.29 -9.73
C ARG A 17 23.40 8.83 -9.11
N GLY A 18 23.38 9.82 -8.25
CA GLY A 18 24.36 10.73 -7.65
C GLY A 18 23.56 11.59 -6.66
N GLY A 19 24.22 12.14 -5.64
CA GLY A 19 23.56 12.91 -4.57
C GLY A 19 22.81 14.14 -5.07
N GLY A 20 21.87 14.60 -4.23
CA GLY A 20 21.05 15.78 -4.43
C GLY A 20 19.91 15.76 -3.42
N ASP A 21 20.18 16.32 -2.24
CA ASP A 21 19.21 16.62 -1.20
C ASP A 21 18.35 17.81 -1.66
N ASP A 22 17.11 17.54 -2.05
CA ASP A 22 16.01 18.51 -2.08
C ASP A 22 14.71 17.70 -1.99
N GLU A 23 14.06 17.75 -0.83
CA GLU A 23 12.76 17.11 -0.53
C GLU A 23 11.63 17.84 -1.29
N GLU A 24 11.61 17.72 -2.61
CA GLU A 24 10.42 18.00 -3.40
C GLU A 24 9.59 16.71 -3.47
N GLU A 25 8.39 16.73 -2.90
CA GLU A 25 7.43 15.62 -2.94
C GLU A 25 6.95 15.45 -4.39
N VAL A 26 7.79 14.83 -5.24
CA VAL A 26 7.40 14.40 -6.58
C VAL A 26 6.37 13.30 -6.38
N ILE A 27 5.10 13.71 -6.42
CA ILE A 27 3.97 12.81 -6.42
C ILE A 27 4.06 12.08 -7.76
N GLY A 28 4.55 10.83 -7.73
CA GLY A 28 4.94 10.08 -8.92
C GLY A 28 3.80 9.85 -9.92
N GLU A 29 4.11 9.15 -11.01
CA GLU A 29 3.16 8.79 -12.06
C GLU A 29 1.89 8.10 -11.49
N GLU A 30 0.71 8.68 -11.72
CA GLU A 30 -0.58 8.05 -11.38
C GLU A 30 -0.78 6.81 -12.24
N VAL A 31 -1.28 5.74 -11.63
CA VAL A 31 -1.50 4.46 -12.30
C VAL A 31 -2.97 4.09 -12.24
N ALA A 32 -3.38 3.15 -13.10
CA ALA A 32 -4.76 2.67 -13.12
C ALA A 32 -5.21 2.24 -11.71
N TYR A 33 -6.35 2.75 -11.24
CA TYR A 33 -6.90 2.40 -9.95
C TYR A 33 -7.47 0.97 -9.99
N SER A 34 -6.63 -0.02 -9.68
CA SER A 34 -6.97 -1.44 -9.76
C SER A 34 -6.16 -2.27 -8.76
N LEU A 35 -6.67 -3.44 -8.38
CA LEU A 35 -5.93 -4.37 -7.51
C LEU A 35 -4.60 -4.78 -8.14
N LYS A 36 -4.56 -4.97 -9.47
CA LYS A 36 -3.37 -5.36 -10.20
C LYS A 36 -2.25 -4.32 -10.10
N SER A 37 -2.60 -3.03 -10.10
CA SER A 37 -1.64 -1.93 -9.94
C SER A 37 -1.00 -1.87 -8.54
N LEU A 38 -1.60 -2.53 -7.54
CA LEU A 38 -1.02 -2.66 -6.20
C LEU A 38 0.04 -3.75 -6.10
N GLN A 39 0.20 -4.59 -7.12
CA GLN A 39 1.17 -5.68 -7.08
C GLN A 39 2.59 -5.14 -6.92
N GLY A 40 3.32 -5.72 -5.97
CA GLY A 40 4.69 -5.29 -5.66
C GLY A 40 4.97 -5.26 -4.17
N THR A 41 6.07 -4.60 -3.80
CA THR A 41 6.49 -4.45 -2.40
C THR A 41 6.33 -3.01 -1.96
N TRP A 42 5.66 -2.83 -0.83
CA TRP A 42 5.36 -1.53 -0.24
C TRP A 42 5.89 -1.46 1.18
N CYS A 43 6.26 -0.26 1.62
CA CYS A 43 6.73 0.01 2.97
C CYS A 43 5.85 1.10 3.59
N ASP A 44 5.25 0.83 4.75
CA ASP A 44 4.54 1.87 5.50
C ASP A 44 5.51 2.78 6.27
N THR A 45 4.96 3.86 6.84
CA THR A 45 5.71 4.82 7.66
C THR A 45 6.21 4.26 8.99
N LEU A 46 5.75 3.07 9.39
CA LEU A 46 6.16 2.39 10.62
C LEU A 46 7.23 1.31 10.36
N GLY A 47 7.68 1.17 9.11
CA GLY A 47 8.70 0.22 8.69
C GLY A 47 8.20 -1.22 8.50
N SER A 48 6.88 -1.45 8.42
CA SER A 48 6.37 -2.74 7.98
C SER A 48 6.44 -2.83 6.46
N LEU A 49 6.88 -3.98 5.95
CA LEU A 49 6.91 -4.30 4.53
C LEU A 49 5.68 -5.13 4.17
N TYR A 50 5.07 -4.81 3.03
CA TYR A 50 3.90 -5.48 2.48
C TYR A 50 4.25 -5.94 1.07
N GLU A 51 4.35 -7.24 0.89
CA GLU A 51 4.43 -7.84 -0.43
C GLU A 51 3.00 -8.22 -0.86
N VAL A 52 2.55 -7.61 -1.95
CA VAL A 52 1.20 -7.74 -2.48
C VAL A 52 1.26 -8.54 -3.77
N VAL A 53 0.58 -9.68 -3.77
CA VAL A 53 0.46 -10.57 -4.93
C VAL A 53 -1.01 -10.70 -5.28
N VAL A 54 -1.35 -10.48 -6.55
CA VAL A 54 -2.72 -10.62 -7.06
C VAL A 54 -2.81 -11.94 -7.82
N GLY A 55 -3.66 -12.84 -7.33
CA GLY A 55 -3.93 -14.13 -7.96
C GLY A 55 -4.75 -14.00 -9.24
N LYS A 56 -4.95 -15.13 -9.93
CA LYS A 56 -5.75 -15.20 -11.18
C LYS A 56 -7.25 -14.95 -10.96
N ASP A 57 -7.71 -15.14 -9.73
CA ASP A 57 -9.08 -14.96 -9.25
C ASP A 57 -9.28 -13.58 -8.60
N ASP A 58 -8.38 -12.62 -8.87
CA ASP A 58 -8.30 -11.31 -8.21
C ASP A 58 -8.18 -11.38 -6.67
N ALA A 59 -7.89 -12.56 -6.14
CA ALA A 59 -7.62 -12.72 -4.73
C ALA A 59 -6.25 -12.12 -4.39
N VAL A 60 -6.25 -11.12 -3.52
CA VAL A 60 -5.02 -10.48 -3.07
C VAL A 60 -4.47 -11.22 -1.87
N GLU A 61 -3.23 -11.68 -2.01
CA GLU A 61 -2.41 -12.17 -0.90
C GLU A 61 -1.45 -11.05 -0.47
N VAL A 62 -1.44 -10.78 0.83
CA VAL A 62 -0.57 -9.78 1.43
C VAL A 62 0.33 -10.46 2.45
N GLN A 63 1.63 -10.50 2.15
CA GLN A 63 2.65 -10.90 3.10
C GLN A 63 3.18 -9.66 3.81
N THR A 64 2.90 -9.56 5.11
CA THR A 64 3.37 -8.45 5.95
C THR A 64 4.57 -8.88 6.77
N THR A 65 5.72 -8.26 6.54
CA THR A 65 6.90 -8.37 7.41
C THR A 65 6.94 -7.16 8.33
N ARG A 66 6.73 -7.38 9.63
CA ARG A 66 6.84 -6.32 10.64
C ARG A 66 8.30 -5.90 10.81
N LYS A 67 8.52 -4.69 11.35
CA LYS A 67 9.87 -4.21 11.72
C LYS A 67 10.64 -5.17 12.64
N THR A 68 9.93 -6.02 13.39
CA THR A 68 10.50 -7.05 14.26
C THR A 68 11.00 -8.28 13.50
N GLY A 69 10.80 -8.34 12.18
CA GLY A 69 11.08 -9.50 11.33
C GLY A 69 9.96 -10.53 11.27
N GLN A 70 8.92 -10.40 12.12
CA GLN A 70 7.78 -11.31 12.09
C GLN A 70 7.00 -11.18 10.79
N THR A 71 6.79 -12.30 10.10
CA THR A 71 6.10 -12.35 8.81
C THR A 71 4.76 -13.05 8.94
N ILE A 72 3.71 -12.47 8.36
CA ILE A 72 2.35 -13.02 8.34
C ILE A 72 1.81 -12.89 6.92
N SER A 73 1.36 -14.00 6.33
CA SER A 73 0.57 -13.96 5.08
C SER A 73 -0.93 -13.86 5.42
N THR A 74 -1.66 -13.02 4.70
CA THR A 74 -3.11 -12.90 4.82
C THR A 74 -3.74 -12.72 3.44
N ARG A 75 -4.66 -13.61 3.11
CA ARG A 75 -5.50 -13.51 1.90
C ARG A 75 -6.73 -12.65 2.17
N GLY A 76 -7.09 -11.77 1.23
CA GLY A 76 -8.29 -10.92 1.30
C GLY A 76 -8.19 -9.72 2.25
N LEU A 77 -6.99 -9.44 2.78
CA LEU A 77 -6.74 -8.25 3.60
C LEU A 77 -6.91 -6.96 2.79
N VAL A 78 -6.55 -7.01 1.50
CA VAL A 78 -6.84 -5.99 0.50
C VAL A 78 -7.88 -6.56 -0.46
N ARG A 79 -8.91 -5.80 -0.79
CA ARG A 79 -10.00 -6.25 -1.68
C ARG A 79 -10.73 -5.07 -2.33
N TRP A 80 -11.45 -5.33 -3.40
CA TRP A 80 -12.47 -4.42 -3.92
C TRP A 80 -13.72 -4.50 -3.04
N ASP A 81 -14.25 -3.37 -2.60
CA ASP A 81 -15.55 -3.29 -1.93
C ASP A 81 -16.62 -2.87 -2.94
N THR A 82 -17.46 -3.82 -3.37
CA THR A 82 -18.49 -3.60 -4.39
C THR A 82 -19.60 -2.65 -3.95
N LYS A 83 -19.72 -2.35 -2.65
CA LYS A 83 -20.75 -1.42 -2.14
C LYS A 83 -20.32 0.03 -2.26
N THR A 84 -19.04 0.30 -2.03
CA THR A 84 -18.48 1.65 -2.06
C THR A 84 -17.80 1.95 -3.38
N ASP A 85 -17.34 0.91 -4.09
CA ASP A 85 -16.51 0.94 -5.29
C ASP A 85 -15.05 1.36 -5.04
N TRP A 86 -14.52 1.03 -3.84
CA TRP A 86 -13.18 1.41 -3.41
C TRP A 86 -12.32 0.17 -3.19
N ILE A 87 -11.01 0.31 -3.39
CA ILE A 87 -10.07 -0.67 -2.86
C ILE A 87 -9.88 -0.41 -1.37
N VAL A 88 -10.03 -1.45 -0.56
CA VAL A 88 -10.01 -1.35 0.89
C VAL A 88 -8.94 -2.27 1.48
N TRP A 89 -8.34 -1.82 2.59
CA TRP A 89 -7.34 -2.56 3.36
C TRP A 89 -7.80 -2.71 4.82
N GLY A 90 -7.71 -3.92 5.35
CA GLY A 90 -8.01 -4.23 6.75
C GLY A 90 -9.08 -5.29 6.93
N ARG A 91 -9.20 -5.78 8.17
CA ARG A 91 -10.23 -6.76 8.55
C ARG A 91 -11.61 -6.09 8.49
N SER A 92 -12.61 -6.85 8.05
CA SER A 92 -14.00 -6.42 8.04
C SER A 92 -14.43 -5.97 9.44
N GLY A 93 -14.83 -4.71 9.57
CA GLY A 93 -15.28 -4.13 10.83
C GLY A 93 -15.23 -2.60 10.81
N PRO A 94 -16.07 -1.93 11.61
CA PRO A 94 -16.31 -0.49 11.51
C PRO A 94 -15.13 0.41 11.90
N ARG A 95 -14.02 -0.14 12.44
CA ARG A 95 -12.90 0.64 13.00
C ARG A 95 -11.52 0.30 12.44
N SER A 96 -11.43 -0.64 11.51
CA SER A 96 -10.13 -1.20 11.08
C SER A 96 -9.91 -1.18 9.57
N GLN A 97 -10.83 -0.56 8.83
CA GLN A 97 -10.79 -0.53 7.37
C GLN A 97 -10.31 0.83 6.89
N TYR A 98 -9.30 0.80 6.03
CA TYR A 98 -8.83 1.93 5.25
C TYR A 98 -9.35 1.77 3.81
N TRP A 99 -9.53 2.88 3.12
CA TRP A 99 -9.76 2.91 1.69
C TRP A 99 -8.56 3.52 0.98
N LEU A 100 -8.32 3.09 -0.25
CA LEU A 100 -7.26 3.62 -1.08
C LEU A 100 -7.72 4.93 -1.70
N SER A 101 -7.15 6.03 -1.23
CA SER A 101 -7.50 7.39 -1.66
C SER A 101 -6.71 7.80 -2.91
N LYS A 102 -5.42 7.44 -2.96
CA LYS A 102 -4.54 7.73 -4.10
C LYS A 102 -3.61 6.56 -4.39
N LEU A 103 -3.38 6.30 -5.67
CA LEU A 103 -2.48 5.26 -6.14
C LEU A 103 -1.54 5.79 -7.21
N TYR A 104 -0.25 5.80 -6.88
CA TYR A 104 0.84 6.16 -7.77
C TYR A 104 1.79 4.98 -7.91
N ARG A 105 2.64 5.02 -8.93
CA ARG A 105 3.65 3.99 -9.18
C ARG A 105 4.60 3.76 -8.00
N GLU A 106 4.90 4.82 -7.26
CA GLU A 106 5.90 4.78 -6.17
C GLU A 106 5.31 5.04 -4.78
N ALA A 107 4.02 5.37 -4.70
CA ALA A 107 3.37 5.68 -3.44
C ALA A 107 1.88 5.36 -3.49
N LEU A 108 1.33 5.01 -2.34
CA LEU A 108 -0.11 4.85 -2.18
C LEU A 108 -0.56 5.47 -0.86
N LEU A 109 -1.79 5.96 -0.86
CA LEU A 109 -2.37 6.66 0.28
C LEU A 109 -3.62 5.94 0.73
N TRP A 110 -3.55 5.38 1.94
CA TRP A 110 -4.68 4.81 2.65
C TRP A 110 -5.26 5.85 3.60
N GLU A 111 -6.59 5.97 3.59
CA GLU A 111 -7.32 6.86 4.48
C GLU A 111 -8.41 6.09 5.22
N ARG A 112 -8.72 6.53 6.44
CA ARG A 112 -9.82 5.98 7.22
C ARG A 112 -10.65 7.10 7.85
N PRO A 113 -11.97 6.89 8.02
CA PRO A 113 -12.80 7.85 8.69
C PRO A 113 -12.46 7.82 10.19
N GLY A 114 -12.36 9.00 10.81
CA GLY A 114 -12.31 9.10 12.27
C GLY A 114 -10.99 8.75 12.98
N SER A 115 -9.81 8.81 12.34
CA SER A 115 -8.57 8.85 13.16
C SER A 115 -8.28 10.26 13.63
N ALA A 116 -8.73 10.55 14.84
CA ALA A 116 -8.41 11.71 15.66
C ALA A 116 -8.77 13.09 15.08
N SER A 117 -9.51 13.83 15.90
CA SER A 117 -8.84 14.91 16.63
C SER A 117 -8.34 14.33 17.94
#